data_AF-A0A183FFK0-F1
#
_entry.id   AF-A0A183FFK0-F1
#
_cell.length_a   1.000
_cell.length_b   1.000
_cell.length_c   1.000
_cell.angle_alpha   90.00
_cell.angle_beta   90.00
_cell.angle_gamma   90.00
#
_symmetry.space_group_name_H-M   'P 1'
#
loop_
_entity.id
_entity.type
_entity.pdbx_description
1 polymer ?
#
loop_
_entity_poly.entity_id
_entity_poly.type
_entity_poly.pdbx_seq_one_letter_code
_entity_poly.pdbx_strand_id
1 'polypeptide(L)' 'MLSAFYRPQNEYCIAVSGAADSVTKLLLAEVGNCFSNVIVLNRPRIDWGSYEVINSTYACLETLSNNTTPWKYFQV' A
#
# COMPACT_ATOMS: atom_id res chain seq x y z
N MET A 1 -3.96 10.82 -6.91
CA MET A 1 -3.36 9.87 -7.87
C MET A 1 -4.17 8.56 -7.95
N LEU A 2 -4.50 7.92 -6.82
CA LEU A 2 -5.27 6.66 -6.77
C LEU A 2 -6.55 6.68 -7.63
N SER A 3 -7.32 7.77 -7.58
CA SER A 3 -8.56 7.94 -8.36
C SER A 3 -8.39 7.79 -9.88
N ALA A 4 -7.20 8.01 -10.44
CA ALA A 4 -6.96 7.91 -11.87
C ALA A 4 -6.89 6.45 -12.37
N PHE A 5 -6.44 5.53 -11.52
CA PHE A 5 -6.21 4.12 -11.90
C PHE A 5 -6.96 3.11 -11.02
N TYR A 6 -7.74 3.58 -10.04
CA TYR A 6 -8.57 2.73 -9.20
C TYR A 6 -9.62 1.99 -10.02
N ARG A 7 -9.67 0.67 -9.84
CA ARG A 7 -10.67 -0.23 -10.42
C ARG A 7 -11.00 -1.33 -9.41
N PRO A 8 -12.29 -1.68 -9.21
CA PRO A 8 -12.70 -2.66 -8.19
C PRO A 8 -12.11 -4.07 -8.33
N GLN A 9 -11.71 -4.48 -9.54
CA GLN A 9 -11.12 -5.80 -9.79
C GLN A 9 -9.62 -5.90 -9.47
N ASN A 10 -8.95 -4.77 -9.23
CA ASN A 10 -7.53 -4.72 -8.90
C ASN A 10 -7.35 -4.68 -7.39
N GLU A 11 -6.19 -5.13 -6.91
CA GLU A 11 -5.80 -5.05 -5.50
C GLU A 11 -4.73 -3.98 -5.31
N TYR A 12 -4.85 -3.20 -4.24
CA TYR A 12 -3.95 -2.08 -3.95
C TYR A 12 -3.37 -2.25 -2.55
N CYS A 13 -2.04 -2.08 -2.44
CA CYS A 13 -1.36 -1.97 -1.16
C CYS A 13 -0.60 -0.65 -1.09
N ILE A 14 -0.84 0.13 -0.04
CA ILE A 14 -0.22 1.42 0.20
C ILE A 14 0.67 1.32 1.45
N ALA A 15 1.98 1.31 1.25
CA ALA A 15 2.95 1.38 2.33
C ALA A 15 3.20 2.84 2.74
N VAL A 16 2.83 3.20 3.96
CA VAL A 16 2.99 4.56 4.51
C VAL A 16 4.22 4.60 5.40
N SER A 17 5.18 5.46 5.05
CA SER A 17 6.42 5.63 5.81
C SER A 17 6.15 6.15 7.22
N GLY A 18 6.92 5.67 8.18
CA GLY A 18 6.91 6.18 9.56
C GLY A 18 7.20 7.68 9.66
N ALA A 19 7.91 8.25 8.67
CA ALA A 19 8.20 9.68 8.59
C ALA A 19 7.05 10.54 8.02
N ALA A 20 5.97 9.93 7.52
CA ALA A 20 4.80 10.68 7.07
C ALA A 20 4.10 11.38 8.24
N ASP A 21 3.52 12.53 7.96
CA ASP A 21 2.77 13.29 8.96
C ASP A 21 1.51 12.54 9.41
N SER A 22 1.01 12.90 10.60
CA SER A 22 -0.14 12.24 11.21
C SER A 22 -1.43 12.39 10.39
N VAL A 23 -1.61 13.52 9.69
CA VAL A 23 -2.80 13.78 8.87
C VAL A 23 -2.78 12.87 7.64
N THR A 24 -1.65 12.73 6.96
CA THR A 24 -1.49 11.80 5.83
C THR A 24 -1.75 10.36 6.25
N LYS A 25 -1.23 9.92 7.40
CA LYS A 25 -1.50 8.57 7.93
C LYS A 25 -2.98 8.34 8.19
N LEU A 26 -3.65 9.31 8.81
CA LEU A 26 -5.08 9.24 9.10
C LEU A 26 -5.91 9.21 7.81
N LEU A 27 -5.65 10.11 6.87
CA LEU A 27 -6.36 10.15 5.59
C LEU A 27 -6.18 8.87 4.78
N LEU A 28 -4.97 8.31 4.75
CA LEU A 28 -4.73 7.04 4.06
C LEU A 28 -5.44 5.87 4.76
N ALA A 29 -5.45 5.84 6.10
CA ALA A 29 -6.21 4.85 6.84
C ALA A 29 -7.71 4.90 6.51
N GLU A 30 -8.30 6.10 6.42
CA GLU A 30 -9.70 6.26 6.00
C GLU A 30 -9.94 5.79 4.56
N VAL A 31 -8.99 6.00 3.65
CA VAL A 31 -9.08 5.44 2.29
C VAL A 31 -9.10 3.90 2.32
N GLY A 32 -8.29 3.27 3.17
CA GLY A 32 -8.32 1.81 3.36
C GLY A 32 -9.65 1.31 3.94
N ASN A 33 -10.30 2.10 4.80
CA ASN A 33 -11.63 1.76 5.33
C ASN A 33 -12.75 1.87 4.28
N CYS A 34 -12.60 2.76 3.30
CA CYS A 34 -13.60 3.00 2.26
C CYS A 34 -13.63 1.92 1.16
N PHE A 35 -12.52 1.24 0.90
CA PHE A 35 -12.38 0.32 -0.23
C PHE A 35 -11.83 -1.03 0.24
N SER A 36 -12.60 -2.11 0.06
CA SER A 36 -12.24 -3.46 0.53
C SER A 36 -10.99 -4.05 -0.15
N ASN A 37 -10.60 -3.52 -1.32
CA ASN A 37 -9.44 -3.91 -2.12
C ASN A 37 -8.25 -2.95 -1.96
N VAL A 38 -8.28 -2.04 -0.97
CA VAL A 38 -7.18 -1.12 -0.65
C VAL A 38 -6.69 -1.42 0.76
N ILE A 39 -5.47 -1.93 0.85
CA ILE A 39 -4.82 -2.25 2.12
C ILE A 39 -3.75 -1.20 2.40
N VAL A 40 -3.75 -0.67 3.62
CA VAL A 40 -2.81 0.38 4.03
C VAL A 40 -1.92 -0.15 5.14
N LEU A 41 -0.61 -0.16 4.90
CA LEU A 41 0.40 -0.65 5.83
C LEU A 41 1.17 0.51 6.43
N ASN A 42 1.20 0.61 7.75
CA ASN A 42 2.12 1.51 8.44
C ASN A 42 3.50 0.84 8.53
N ARG A 43 4.51 1.47 7.94
CA ARG A 43 5.88 0.97 7.88
C ARG A 43 6.82 1.79 8.77
N PRO A 44 8.01 1.27 9.10
CA PRO A 44 9.08 2.08 9.65
C PRO A 44 9.40 3.29 8.77
N ARG A 45 10.26 4.18 9.27
CA ARG A 45 10.74 5.30 8.46
C ARG A 45 11.46 4.76 7.21
N ILE A 46 10.91 5.10 6.04
CA ILE A 46 11.48 4.79 4.73
C ILE A 46 12.30 5.99 4.30
N ASP A 47 13.62 5.83 4.27
CA ASP A 47 14.54 6.83 3.72
C ASP A 47 14.98 6.42 2.30
N TRP A 48 15.36 7.41 1.49
CA TRP A 48 15.79 7.16 0.12
C TRP A 48 17.03 6.26 0.07
N GLY A 49 17.00 5.24 -0.80
CA GLY A 49 18.08 4.26 -0.95
C GLY A 49 18.24 3.28 0.22
N SER A 50 17.36 3.33 1.22
CA SER A 50 17.42 2.42 2.36
C SER A 50 16.83 1.05 2.06
N TYR A 51 17.20 0.06 2.87
CA TYR A 51 16.60 -1.28 2.85
C TYR A 51 15.08 -1.26 3.01
N GLU A 52 14.54 -0.28 3.75
CA GLU A 52 13.11 -0.18 4.00
C GLU A 52 12.27 0.04 2.75
N VAL A 53 12.87 0.52 1.64
CA VAL A 53 12.20 0.59 0.34
C VAL A 53 11.83 -0.82 -0.14
N ILE A 54 12.80 -1.74 -0.17
CA ILE A 54 12.57 -3.12 -0.63
C ILE A 54 11.72 -3.89 0.38
N ASN A 55 11.98 -3.72 1.68
CA ASN A 55 11.22 -4.37 2.74
C ASN A 55 9.73 -3.98 2.69
N SER A 56 9.42 -2.70 2.47
CA SER A 56 8.05 -2.22 2.38
C SER A 56 7.35 -2.68 1.10
N THR A 57 8.05 -2.68 -0.03
CA THR A 57 7.54 -3.25 -1.29
C THR A 57 7.26 -4.74 -1.16
N TYR A 58 8.17 -5.51 -0.56
CA TYR A 58 8.01 -6.93 -0.34
C TYR A 58 6.83 -7.24 0.58
N ALA A 59 6.65 -6.49 1.66
CA ALA A 59 5.50 -6.67 2.55
C ALA A 59 4.16 -6.42 1.85
N CYS A 60 4.09 -5.45 0.94
CA CYS A 60 2.91 -5.27 0.10
C CYS A 60 2.70 -6.45 -0.85
N LEU A 61 3.76 -6.94 -1.50
CA LEU A 61 3.67 -8.11 -2.36
C LEU A 61 3.17 -9.35 -1.59
N GLU A 62 3.72 -9.61 -0.40
CA GLU A 62 3.31 -10.72 0.48
C GLU A 62 1.84 -10.60 0.87
N THR A 63 1.41 -9.40 1.28
CA THR A 63 0.01 -9.12 1.64
C THR A 63 -0.94 -9.38 0.47
N LEU A 64 -0.59 -8.91 -0.73
CA LEU A 64 -1.40 -9.10 -1.94
C LEU A 64 -1.38 -10.54 -2.46
N SER A 65 -0.28 -11.26 -2.24
CA SER A 65 -0.12 -12.68 -2.64
C SER A 65 -0.97 -13.63 -1.80
N ASN A 66 -1.28 -13.24 -0.57
CA ASN A 66 -2.17 -13.99 0.30
C ASN A 66 -3.66 -13.78 -0.03
N ASN A 67 -3.98 -12.86 -0.95
CA ASN A 67 -5.36 -12.63 -1.38
C ASN A 67 -5.79 -13.67 -2.44
N THR A 68 -7.07 -14.01 -2.48
CA THR A 68 -7.64 -14.97 -3.43
C THR A 68 -7.84 -14.39 -4.84
N THR A 69 -7.71 -13.07 -5.00
CA THR A 69 -7.91 -12.37 -6.27
C THR A 69 -6.84 -12.78 -7.29
N PRO A 70 -7.20 -13.25 -8.50
CA PRO A 70 -6.26 -13.81 -9.47
C PRO A 70 -5.54 -12.74 -10.31
N TRP A 71 -4.88 -11.78 -9.65
CA TRP A 71 -4.09 -10.75 -10.32
C TRP A 71 -2.89 -11.34 -11.09
N LYS A 72 -2.39 -10.63 -12.11
CA LYS A 72 -1.38 -11.14 -13.05
C LYS A 72 -0.04 -10.42 -12.99
N TYR A 73 -0.05 -9.16 -12.58
CA TYR A 73 1.13 -8.30 -12.56
C TYR A 73 1.17 -7.53 -11.26
N PHE A 74 2.39 -7.31 -10.78
CA PHE A 74 2.68 -6.45 -9.64
C PHE A 74 3.39 -5.19 -10.14
N GLN A 75 2.93 -4.02 -9.69
CA GLN A 75 3.50 -2.73 -10.08
C GLN A 75 3.82 -1.93 -8.82
N VAL A 76 5.02 -1.35 -8.79
CA VAL A 76 5.56 -0.51 -7.71
C VAL A 76 5.61 0.95 -8.17
#